data_AF-A0AAP4DIW9-F1
#
_entry.id   AF-A0AAP4DIW9-F1
#
_cell.length_a   1.000
_cell.length_b   1.000
_cell.length_c   1.000
_cell.angle_alpha   90.00
_cell.angle_beta   90.00
_cell.angle_gamma   90.00
#
_symmetry.space_group_name_H-M   'P 1'
#
loop_
_entity.id
_entity.type
_entity.pdbx_description
1 polymer ?
#
loop_
_entity_poly.entity_id
_entity_poly.type
_entity_poly.pdbx_seq_one_letter_code
_entity_poly.pdbx_strand_id
1 'polypeptide(L)'
;MKSTILEINNQKKTSGQTYIKWVVLEIHENNTQFNKNGITWLEKYINANLESIKLMPICAEFLDDENSEPFGHGLTEVKDGTPLFENSAVVGTTTNAYIDTIDVNGEPKRVLIAEGFLYNQRYPKFVQWLKSKMFDGDFPETSVEIAAVEGSDAIEYEGGWKEQGRIPMKFDFTGDAILGIDPADDAAILLELNSSKKEDNLMSKSQEEVVLELNNKLDNKNKEIGELNQKVEKLTEDLKQKTEELNAAVKAAKDEKAKAEAKEKEAQKAKDEKAKADEELNSLKEFKNKAVAEKMQGELNQALKEYSPEEKDVAKEKIEMFSKSPSVELKNEIISEINSAIARSFIAARSKKQASETNSTNFDIYSEVRDSGQQSSVTIDDLY
;
A
#
# COMPACT_ATOMS: atom_id res chain seq x y z
N MET A 1 -40.39 41.65 -1.93
CA MET A 1 -40.97 40.54 -1.16
C MET A 1 -42.32 40.24 -1.77
N LYS A 2 -42.43 39.13 -2.53
CA LYS A 2 -43.72 38.62 -3.02
C LYS A 2 -44.41 37.98 -1.81
N SER A 3 -45.55 38.50 -1.38
CA SER A 3 -46.39 37.85 -0.38
C SER A 3 -47.16 36.72 -1.05
N THR A 4 -46.61 35.52 -1.08
CA THR A 4 -47.37 34.31 -1.41
C THR A 4 -47.95 33.79 -0.11
N ILE A 5 -49.29 33.74 -0.03
CA ILE A 5 -50.02 33.25 1.14
C ILE A 5 -49.76 31.74 1.25
N LEU A 6 -48.96 31.33 2.23
CA LEU A 6 -48.90 29.94 2.68
C LEU A 6 -50.24 29.65 3.39
N GLU A 7 -51.18 29.01 2.70
CA GLU A 7 -52.41 28.56 3.33
C GLU A 7 -52.12 27.32 4.21
N ILE A 8 -52.24 27.49 5.53
CA ILE A 8 -51.97 26.43 6.51
C ILE A 8 -53.21 25.54 6.61
N ASN A 9 -53.21 24.43 5.87
CA ASN A 9 -54.32 23.49 5.87
C ASN A 9 -54.34 22.60 7.13
N ASN A 10 -55.45 22.65 7.88
CA ASN A 10 -55.65 21.92 9.14
C ASN A 10 -56.34 20.55 8.95
N GLN A 11 -56.33 19.98 7.73
CA GLN A 11 -56.97 18.70 7.39
C GLN A 11 -56.43 17.50 8.18
N LYS A 12 -57.24 16.42 8.20
CA LYS A 12 -57.08 15.18 9.00
C LYS A 12 -55.63 14.68 9.00
N LYS A 13 -55.02 14.70 10.19
CA LYS A 13 -53.68 14.17 10.44
C LYS A 13 -53.72 12.64 10.43
N THR A 14 -53.44 12.02 9.29
CA THR A 14 -53.04 10.62 9.25
C THR A 14 -51.56 10.54 9.61
N SER A 15 -51.20 9.70 10.58
CA SER A 15 -49.80 9.56 10.98
C SER A 15 -48.95 9.09 9.80
N GLY A 16 -47.75 9.65 9.65
CA GLY A 16 -46.82 9.28 8.59
C GLY A 16 -47.14 9.84 7.20
N GLN A 17 -48.16 10.69 7.06
CA GLN A 17 -48.54 11.34 5.81
C GLN A 17 -48.44 12.87 5.92
N THR A 18 -48.03 13.52 4.83
CA THR A 18 -48.03 14.98 4.71
C THR A 18 -48.98 15.38 3.59
N TYR A 19 -50.00 16.17 3.91
CA TYR A 19 -50.92 16.69 2.92
C TYR A 19 -50.22 17.68 1.98
N ILE A 20 -50.56 17.62 0.69
CA ILE A 20 -50.11 18.55 -0.33
C ILE A 20 -51.25 19.00 -1.24
N LYS A 21 -51.12 20.22 -1.75
CA LYS A 21 -51.91 20.79 -2.84
C LYS A 21 -50.95 21.31 -3.90
N TRP A 22 -51.19 21.01 -5.17
CA TRP A 22 -50.33 21.44 -6.27
C TRP A 22 -51.12 21.68 -7.55
N VAL A 23 -50.54 22.45 -8.46
CA VAL A 23 -51.03 22.60 -9.83
C VAL A 23 -50.49 21.46 -10.67
N VAL A 24 -51.39 20.71 -11.30
CA VAL A 24 -51.04 19.60 -12.18
C VAL A 24 -50.69 20.10 -13.58
N LEU A 25 -51.45 21.08 -14.08
CA LEU A 25 -51.30 21.66 -15.41
C LEU A 25 -52.02 23.01 -15.54
N GLU A 26 -51.55 23.83 -16.47
CA GLU A 26 -52.23 25.02 -17.00
C GLU A 26 -53.29 24.63 -18.02
N ILE A 27 -54.49 25.19 -17.87
CA ILE A 27 -55.58 25.06 -18.83
C ILE A 27 -55.57 26.26 -19.76
N HIS A 28 -55.47 25.97 -21.06
CA HIS A 28 -55.38 26.95 -22.11
C HIS A 28 -56.77 27.40 -22.56
N GLU A 29 -56.89 28.68 -22.91
CA GLU A 29 -58.17 29.26 -23.34
C GLU A 29 -58.64 28.68 -24.68
N ASN A 30 -57.70 28.35 -25.57
CA ASN A 30 -57.97 27.91 -26.93
C ASN A 30 -56.83 27.05 -27.52
N ASN A 31 -57.01 26.58 -28.75
CA ASN A 31 -56.07 25.70 -29.45
C ASN A 31 -54.85 26.38 -30.11
N THR A 32 -54.62 27.67 -29.82
CA THR A 32 -53.44 28.40 -30.32
C THR A 32 -52.28 28.44 -29.33
N GLN A 33 -52.53 28.04 -28.08
CA GLN A 33 -51.55 28.02 -27.01
C GLN A 33 -51.21 26.58 -26.63
N PHE A 34 -49.98 26.33 -26.21
CA PHE A 34 -49.52 25.02 -25.77
C PHE A 34 -48.32 25.16 -24.84
N ASN A 35 -48.11 24.16 -23.99
CA ASN A 35 -46.96 24.10 -23.10
C ASN A 35 -45.66 23.74 -23.85
N LYS A 36 -44.50 23.72 -23.17
CA LYS A 36 -43.19 23.46 -23.81
C LYS A 36 -43.10 22.07 -24.47
N ASN A 37 -43.90 21.11 -24.02
CA ASN A 37 -44.03 19.77 -24.63
C ASN A 37 -45.05 19.74 -25.79
N GLY A 38 -45.64 20.87 -26.18
CA GLY A 38 -46.54 20.97 -27.33
C GLY A 38 -47.97 20.49 -27.05
N ILE A 39 -48.39 20.39 -25.79
CA ILE A 39 -49.77 20.01 -25.42
C ILE A 39 -50.61 21.26 -25.15
N THR A 40 -51.81 21.29 -25.73
CA THR A 40 -52.88 22.21 -25.35
C THR A 40 -53.88 21.49 -24.47
N TRP A 41 -53.99 21.91 -23.21
CA TRP A 41 -55.01 21.42 -22.29
C TRP A 41 -56.27 22.27 -22.39
N LEU A 42 -57.38 21.69 -22.83
CA LEU A 42 -58.68 22.38 -22.87
C LEU A 42 -59.60 21.91 -21.75
N GLU A 43 -60.25 22.86 -21.07
CA GLU A 43 -61.11 22.60 -19.90
C GLU A 43 -62.17 21.51 -20.16
N LYS A 44 -62.75 21.46 -21.37
CA LYS A 44 -63.73 20.43 -21.75
C LYS A 44 -63.19 18.99 -21.63
N TYR A 45 -61.94 18.76 -22.00
CA TYR A 45 -61.32 17.45 -21.97
C TYR A 45 -60.71 17.15 -20.59
N ILE A 46 -60.24 18.17 -19.88
CA ILE A 46 -59.84 17.99 -18.47
C ILE A 46 -61.04 17.52 -17.65
N ASN A 47 -62.20 18.18 -17.76
CA ASN A 47 -63.41 17.76 -17.06
C ASN A 47 -63.88 16.35 -17.45
N ALA A 48 -63.74 15.96 -18.72
CA ALA A 48 -64.15 14.64 -19.19
C ALA A 48 -63.30 13.50 -18.62
N ASN A 49 -62.03 13.76 -18.29
CA ASN A 49 -61.08 12.77 -17.79
C ASN A 49 -60.72 12.99 -16.30
N LEU A 50 -61.36 13.95 -15.61
CA LEU A 50 -61.00 14.39 -14.26
C LEU A 50 -61.05 13.26 -13.22
N GLU A 51 -61.95 12.29 -13.38
CA GLU A 51 -62.09 11.19 -12.42
C GLU A 51 -60.86 10.28 -12.36
N SER A 52 -60.09 10.14 -13.45
CA SER A 52 -58.91 9.27 -13.48
C SER A 52 -57.78 9.77 -12.57
N ILE A 53 -57.81 11.02 -12.14
CA ILE A 53 -56.78 11.62 -11.29
C ILE A 53 -56.82 11.07 -9.86
N LYS A 54 -57.97 10.53 -9.43
CA LYS A 54 -58.12 9.97 -8.09
C LYS A 54 -57.26 8.73 -7.99
N LEU A 55 -56.48 8.64 -6.90
CA LEU A 55 -55.54 7.57 -6.63
C LEU A 55 -54.36 7.47 -7.61
N MET A 56 -54.16 8.44 -8.51
CA MET A 56 -52.92 8.46 -9.28
C MET A 56 -51.71 8.61 -8.33
N PRO A 57 -50.59 7.92 -8.61
CA PRO A 57 -49.39 8.03 -7.82
C PRO A 57 -48.75 9.41 -7.96
N ILE A 58 -48.15 9.87 -6.87
CA ILE A 58 -47.21 11.00 -6.89
C ILE A 58 -45.82 10.39 -6.87
N CYS A 59 -44.98 10.78 -7.82
CA CYS A 59 -43.71 10.12 -8.13
C CYS A 59 -42.52 11.07 -7.95
N ALA A 60 -41.33 10.50 -7.75
CA ALA A 60 -40.05 11.21 -7.84
C ALA A 60 -38.94 10.24 -8.21
N GLU A 61 -38.10 10.61 -9.18
CA GLU A 61 -36.75 10.06 -9.31
C GLU A 61 -35.82 10.82 -8.38
N PHE A 62 -34.95 10.13 -7.64
CA PHE A 62 -34.04 10.78 -6.69
C PHE A 62 -32.61 10.86 -7.24
N LEU A 63 -31.92 11.97 -6.95
CA LEU A 63 -30.50 12.16 -7.26
C LEU A 63 -29.56 11.35 -6.35
N ASP A 64 -30.09 10.92 -5.21
CA ASP A 64 -29.31 10.35 -4.12
C ASP A 64 -29.94 9.05 -3.58
N ASP A 65 -29.09 8.20 -3.01
CA ASP A 65 -29.51 6.92 -2.39
C ASP A 65 -30.32 7.12 -1.09
N GLU A 66 -30.35 8.33 -0.54
CA GLU A 66 -31.08 8.67 0.68
C GLU A 66 -32.54 9.07 0.42
N ASN A 67 -32.95 9.12 -0.85
CA ASN A 67 -34.23 9.61 -1.34
C ASN A 67 -34.57 11.00 -0.79
N SER A 68 -33.64 11.96 -0.94
CA SER A 68 -33.80 13.32 -0.41
C SER A 68 -34.11 14.37 -1.47
N GLU A 69 -33.40 14.40 -2.59
CA GLU A 69 -33.54 15.42 -3.62
C GLU A 69 -34.16 14.84 -4.89
N PRO A 70 -35.31 15.36 -5.38
CA PRO A 70 -35.89 14.90 -6.62
C PRO A 70 -35.05 15.35 -7.83
N PHE A 71 -35.15 14.60 -8.93
CA PHE A 71 -34.53 14.90 -10.21
C PHE A 71 -35.57 15.01 -11.32
N GLY A 72 -36.17 13.89 -11.70
CA GLY A 72 -36.97 13.78 -12.91
C GLY A 72 -38.11 12.78 -12.78
N HIS A 73 -38.58 12.34 -13.94
CA HIS A 73 -39.71 11.43 -14.10
C HIS A 73 -39.33 9.95 -13.86
N GLY A 74 -38.04 9.64 -13.81
CA GLY A 74 -37.52 8.30 -14.01
C GLY A 74 -37.25 7.99 -15.49
N LEU A 75 -36.85 6.75 -15.75
CA LEU A 75 -36.63 6.24 -17.10
C LEU A 75 -37.96 5.85 -17.72
N THR A 76 -38.35 6.57 -18.77
CA THR A 76 -39.58 6.30 -19.52
C THR A 76 -39.31 5.37 -20.71
N GLU A 77 -40.03 4.25 -20.77
CA GLU A 77 -40.02 3.32 -21.91
C GLU A 77 -41.45 2.93 -22.29
N VAL A 78 -41.71 2.61 -23.55
CA VAL A 78 -42.96 1.96 -23.96
C VAL A 78 -42.66 0.51 -24.29
N LYS A 79 -43.20 -0.42 -23.51
CA LYS A 79 -43.06 -1.86 -23.72
C LYS A 79 -44.42 -2.49 -23.94
N ASP A 80 -44.59 -3.17 -25.07
CA ASP A 80 -45.86 -3.81 -25.47
C ASP A 80 -47.07 -2.84 -25.40
N GLY A 81 -46.86 -1.58 -25.81
CA GLY A 81 -47.89 -0.53 -25.77
C GLY A 81 -48.17 0.07 -24.38
N THR A 82 -47.49 -0.41 -23.34
CA THR A 82 -47.64 0.08 -21.97
C THR A 82 -46.49 1.03 -21.61
N PRO A 83 -46.77 2.25 -21.11
CA PRO A 83 -45.74 3.12 -20.58
C PRO A 83 -45.18 2.55 -19.27
N LEU A 84 -43.85 2.49 -19.19
CA LEU A 84 -43.08 2.08 -18.03
C LEU A 84 -42.29 3.27 -17.51
N PHE A 85 -42.29 3.42 -16.19
CA PHE A 85 -41.56 4.46 -15.46
C PHE A 85 -40.61 3.77 -14.48
N GLU A 86 -39.42 3.38 -14.96
CA GLU A 86 -38.39 2.79 -14.10
C GLU A 86 -37.67 3.91 -13.31
N ASN A 87 -37.09 3.58 -12.16
CA ASN A 87 -36.44 4.57 -11.26
C ASN A 87 -37.36 5.74 -10.82
N SER A 88 -38.68 5.55 -10.90
CA SER A 88 -39.68 6.54 -10.46
C SER A 88 -40.35 6.03 -9.18
N ALA A 89 -39.93 6.55 -8.02
CA ALA A 89 -40.43 6.10 -6.74
C ALA A 89 -41.82 6.69 -6.45
N VAL A 90 -42.77 5.85 -6.04
CA VAL A 90 -44.10 6.32 -5.60
C VAL A 90 -44.00 6.90 -4.18
N VAL A 91 -43.98 8.22 -4.10
CA VAL A 91 -43.79 9.00 -2.88
C VAL A 91 -45.11 9.45 -2.25
N GLY A 92 -46.23 9.31 -2.95
CA GLY A 92 -47.54 9.73 -2.44
C GLY A 92 -48.69 9.28 -3.33
N THR A 93 -49.87 9.82 -3.04
CA THR A 93 -51.10 9.53 -3.80
C THR A 93 -52.02 10.73 -3.84
N THR A 94 -52.71 10.89 -4.97
CA THR A 94 -53.74 11.90 -5.18
C THR A 94 -55.08 11.42 -4.63
N THR A 95 -55.84 12.34 -4.04
CA THR A 95 -57.14 12.04 -3.42
C THR A 95 -58.29 12.80 -4.05
N ASN A 96 -58.01 13.99 -4.58
CA ASN A 96 -59.02 14.86 -5.17
C ASN A 96 -58.36 15.80 -6.19
N ALA A 97 -59.16 16.37 -7.09
CA ALA A 97 -58.74 17.45 -7.95
C ALA A 97 -59.93 18.31 -8.38
N TYR A 98 -59.65 19.57 -8.71
CA TYR A 98 -60.66 20.53 -9.17
C TYR A 98 -59.99 21.61 -10.02
N ILE A 99 -60.79 22.30 -10.83
CA ILE A 99 -60.30 23.38 -11.69
C ILE A 99 -60.58 24.71 -11.00
N ASP A 100 -59.55 25.56 -10.90
CA ASP A 100 -59.67 26.90 -10.32
C ASP A 100 -58.84 27.92 -11.11
N THR A 101 -59.04 29.20 -10.80
CA THR A 101 -58.19 30.29 -11.30
C THR A 101 -57.40 30.86 -10.13
N ILE A 102 -56.08 30.67 -10.17
CA ILE A 102 -55.16 31.12 -9.11
C ILE A 102 -54.05 32.00 -9.70
N ASP A 103 -53.39 32.78 -8.85
CA ASP A 103 -52.18 33.49 -9.22
C ASP A 103 -51.00 32.50 -9.20
N VAL A 104 -50.39 32.27 -10.37
CA VAL A 104 -49.14 31.53 -10.50
C VAL A 104 -48.10 32.47 -11.07
N ASN A 105 -47.00 32.66 -10.34
CA ASN A 105 -45.90 33.54 -10.72
C ASN A 105 -46.24 35.03 -10.93
N GLY A 106 -47.39 35.50 -10.43
CA GLY A 106 -47.88 36.88 -10.59
C GLY A 106 -48.90 37.07 -11.71
N GLU A 107 -49.32 35.98 -12.36
CA GLU A 107 -50.33 36.00 -13.42
C GLU A 107 -51.52 35.09 -13.05
N PRO A 108 -52.77 35.56 -13.24
CA PRO A 108 -53.94 34.72 -13.03
C PRO A 108 -54.01 33.64 -14.12
N LYS A 109 -53.89 32.38 -13.71
CA LYS A 109 -53.95 31.22 -14.61
C LYS A 109 -55.13 30.32 -14.26
N ARG A 110 -55.82 29.83 -15.29
CA ARG A 110 -56.82 28.75 -15.16
C ARG A 110 -56.05 27.44 -15.08
N VAL A 111 -56.21 26.67 -14.01
CA VAL A 111 -55.36 25.52 -13.72
C VAL A 111 -56.16 24.32 -13.18
N LEU A 112 -55.63 23.13 -13.37
CA LEU A 112 -56.07 21.93 -12.65
C LEU A 112 -55.27 21.80 -11.34
N ILE A 113 -55.95 21.83 -10.21
CA ILE A 113 -55.35 21.68 -8.89
C ILE A 113 -55.65 20.27 -8.37
N ALA A 114 -54.64 19.59 -7.87
CA ALA A 114 -54.78 18.31 -7.19
C ALA A 114 -54.45 18.42 -5.69
N GLU A 115 -55.08 17.54 -4.91
CA GLU A 115 -54.90 17.40 -3.47
C GLU A 115 -54.58 15.95 -3.14
N GLY A 116 -53.63 15.74 -2.22
CA GLY A 116 -53.14 14.41 -1.92
C GLY A 116 -52.25 14.35 -0.70
N PHE A 117 -51.54 13.23 -0.56
CA PHE A 117 -50.63 13.01 0.56
C PHE A 117 -49.33 12.37 0.10
N LEU A 118 -48.22 12.90 0.62
CA LEU A 118 -46.90 12.28 0.56
C LEU A 118 -46.69 11.33 1.74
N TYR A 119 -46.03 10.21 1.50
CA TYR A 119 -45.68 9.19 2.50
C TYR A 119 -44.44 9.59 3.30
N ASN A 120 -44.57 10.63 4.13
CA ASN A 120 -43.50 11.17 4.98
C ASN A 120 -42.77 10.11 5.85
N GLN A 121 -43.48 9.10 6.33
CA GLN A 121 -42.84 8.01 7.09
C GLN A 121 -41.87 7.14 6.26
N ARG A 122 -42.02 7.15 4.93
CA ARG A 122 -41.16 6.45 3.98
C ARG A 122 -40.08 7.37 3.41
N TYR A 123 -40.44 8.62 3.16
CA TYR A 123 -39.57 9.62 2.52
C TYR A 123 -39.42 10.89 3.39
N PRO A 124 -38.87 10.78 4.61
CA PRO A 124 -38.81 11.92 5.54
C PRO A 124 -37.84 13.01 5.07
N LYS A 125 -36.74 12.63 4.42
CA LYS A 125 -35.74 13.57 3.90
C LYS A 125 -36.28 14.34 2.70
N PHE A 126 -36.97 13.67 1.79
CA PHE A 126 -37.69 14.32 0.69
C PHE A 126 -38.72 15.34 1.17
N VAL A 127 -39.57 14.96 2.12
CA VAL A 127 -40.56 15.90 2.68
C VAL A 127 -39.87 17.08 3.38
N GLN A 128 -38.73 16.85 4.05
CA GLN A 128 -37.94 17.93 4.64
C GLN A 128 -37.34 18.86 3.57
N TRP A 129 -36.85 18.31 2.46
CA TRP A 129 -36.35 19.09 1.32
C TRP A 129 -37.46 19.99 0.74
N LEU A 130 -38.66 19.45 0.49
CA LEU A 130 -39.81 20.22 0.02
C LEU A 130 -40.16 21.37 0.96
N LYS A 131 -40.17 21.11 2.27
CA LYS A 131 -40.40 22.16 3.28
C LYS A 131 -39.35 23.26 3.20
N SER A 132 -38.08 22.91 3.04
CA SER A 132 -36.99 23.89 2.93
C SER A 132 -37.17 24.76 1.69
N LYS A 133 -37.43 24.14 0.53
CA LYS A 133 -37.67 24.86 -0.73
C LYS A 133 -38.82 25.85 -0.61
N MET A 134 -39.98 25.37 -0.15
CA MET A 134 -41.16 26.21 0.01
C MET A 134 -40.98 27.31 1.06
N PHE A 135 -40.18 27.06 2.11
CA PHE A 135 -39.84 28.08 3.11
C PHE A 135 -39.02 29.22 2.49
N ASP A 136 -38.11 28.91 1.56
CA ASP A 136 -37.31 29.88 0.81
C ASP A 136 -38.11 30.58 -0.32
N GLY A 137 -39.39 30.22 -0.50
CA GLY A 137 -40.25 30.72 -1.57
C GLY A 137 -39.95 30.10 -2.93
N ASP A 138 -39.19 29.00 -2.96
CA ASP A 138 -38.92 28.17 -4.13
C ASP A 138 -39.96 27.04 -4.16
N PHE A 139 -40.95 27.14 -5.04
CA PHE A 139 -42.05 26.18 -5.12
C PHE A 139 -41.69 25.07 -6.12
N PRO A 140 -41.46 23.83 -5.67
CA PRO A 140 -41.02 22.75 -6.55
C PRO A 140 -41.99 22.51 -7.70
N GLU A 141 -41.44 22.28 -8.89
CA GLU A 141 -42.17 22.04 -10.12
C GLU A 141 -42.63 20.58 -10.20
N THR A 142 -43.68 20.34 -10.99
CA THR A 142 -44.33 19.05 -11.14
C THR A 142 -44.62 18.76 -12.60
N SER A 143 -44.89 17.50 -12.94
CA SER A 143 -45.22 17.14 -14.30
C SER A 143 -46.09 15.89 -14.38
N VAL A 144 -47.21 16.08 -15.06
CA VAL A 144 -48.27 15.09 -15.20
C VAL A 144 -47.99 14.06 -16.30
N GLU A 145 -48.31 12.81 -16.01
CA GLU A 145 -48.24 11.69 -16.94
C GLU A 145 -49.64 11.22 -17.34
N ILE A 146 -49.86 11.03 -18.64
CA ILE A 146 -51.12 10.54 -19.19
C ILE A 146 -50.92 9.29 -20.06
N ALA A 147 -51.92 8.41 -20.07
CA ALA A 147 -51.95 7.22 -20.92
C ALA A 147 -53.27 7.10 -21.67
N ALA A 148 -53.31 6.18 -22.62
CA ALA A 148 -54.56 5.77 -23.25
C ALA A 148 -55.49 5.16 -22.19
N VAL A 149 -56.79 5.42 -22.32
CA VAL A 149 -57.78 4.80 -21.44
C VAL A 149 -57.79 3.29 -21.60
N GLU A 150 -58.27 2.57 -20.59
CA GLU A 150 -58.42 1.12 -20.65
C GLU A 150 -59.18 0.69 -21.92
N GLY A 151 -58.59 -0.26 -22.67
CA GLY A 151 -59.16 -0.78 -23.92
C GLY A 151 -58.81 0.02 -25.18
N SER A 152 -58.01 1.10 -25.07
CA SER A 152 -57.45 1.84 -26.21
C SER A 152 -55.93 1.66 -26.30
N ASP A 153 -55.41 1.47 -27.51
CA ASP A 153 -53.96 1.33 -27.75
C ASP A 153 -53.22 2.69 -27.78
N ALA A 154 -53.94 3.81 -27.87
CA ALA A 154 -53.37 5.15 -27.98
C ALA A 154 -54.30 6.22 -27.41
N ILE A 155 -53.71 7.35 -27.00
CA ILE A 155 -54.44 8.55 -26.61
C ILE A 155 -55.15 9.14 -27.83
N GLU A 156 -56.42 9.49 -27.68
CA GLU A 156 -57.20 10.13 -28.75
C GLU A 156 -57.01 11.66 -28.70
N TYR A 157 -56.68 12.28 -29.84
CA TYR A 157 -56.40 13.72 -29.95
C TYR A 157 -57.37 14.42 -30.91
N GLU A 158 -57.77 15.66 -30.60
CA GLU A 158 -58.62 16.48 -31.47
C GLU A 158 -57.86 16.87 -32.73
N GLY A 159 -58.33 16.38 -33.89
CA GLY A 159 -57.63 16.54 -35.16
C GLY A 159 -56.43 15.61 -35.37
N GLY A 160 -56.27 14.59 -34.51
CA GLY A 160 -55.18 13.62 -34.59
C GLY A 160 -53.89 14.08 -33.88
N TRP A 161 -52.93 13.17 -33.77
CA TRP A 161 -51.64 13.46 -33.15
C TRP A 161 -50.83 14.45 -34.00
N LYS A 162 -50.19 15.40 -33.32
CA LYS A 162 -49.23 16.36 -33.89
C LYS A 162 -48.19 16.72 -32.84
N GLU A 163 -47.02 17.14 -33.28
CA GLU A 163 -45.91 17.45 -32.38
C GLU A 163 -46.22 18.66 -31.49
N GLN A 164 -46.78 19.74 -32.05
CA GLN A 164 -47.14 20.96 -31.32
C GLN A 164 -48.64 21.28 -31.38
N GLY A 165 -49.17 21.79 -30.28
CA GLY A 165 -50.58 22.14 -30.10
C GLY A 165 -51.52 20.93 -30.07
N ARG A 166 -51.02 19.72 -29.77
CA ARG A 166 -51.87 18.52 -29.69
C ARG A 166 -52.84 18.63 -28.52
N ILE A 167 -54.08 18.21 -28.75
CA ILE A 167 -55.18 18.41 -27.82
C ILE A 167 -55.70 17.03 -27.41
N PRO A 168 -55.26 16.47 -26.28
CA PRO A 168 -55.73 15.16 -25.82
C PRO A 168 -57.21 15.25 -25.44
N MET A 169 -58.00 14.30 -25.92
CA MET A 169 -59.46 14.24 -25.72
C MET A 169 -59.86 13.15 -24.73
N LYS A 170 -59.23 11.98 -24.86
CA LYS A 170 -59.57 10.78 -24.11
C LYS A 170 -58.27 10.13 -23.63
N PHE A 171 -58.05 10.19 -22.32
CA PHE A 171 -56.83 9.76 -21.67
C PHE A 171 -57.09 9.54 -20.19
N ASP A 172 -56.26 8.75 -19.53
CA ASP A 172 -56.23 8.68 -18.07
C ASP A 172 -55.00 9.42 -17.55
N PHE A 173 -55.17 10.23 -16.53
CA PHE A 173 -54.09 10.66 -15.63
C PHE A 173 -53.51 9.45 -14.92
N THR A 174 -52.20 9.23 -15.05
CA THR A 174 -51.52 8.01 -14.58
C THR A 174 -50.45 8.26 -13.54
N GLY A 175 -50.07 9.51 -13.32
CA GLY A 175 -49.14 9.91 -12.28
C GLY A 175 -48.76 11.38 -12.39
N ASP A 176 -48.07 11.87 -11.38
CA ASP A 176 -47.51 13.21 -11.35
C ASP A 176 -46.16 13.20 -10.64
N ALA A 177 -45.10 13.63 -11.34
CA ALA A 177 -43.74 13.62 -10.85
C ALA A 177 -43.36 14.97 -10.24
N ILE A 178 -42.79 14.97 -9.04
CA ILE A 178 -42.15 16.16 -8.47
C ILE A 178 -40.72 16.24 -9.00
N LEU A 179 -40.35 17.37 -9.59
CA LEU A 179 -39.15 17.53 -10.39
C LEU A 179 -38.06 18.36 -9.69
N GLY A 180 -36.81 18.09 -10.07
CA GLY A 180 -35.63 18.94 -9.85
C GLY A 180 -35.06 19.48 -11.18
N ILE A 181 -35.78 19.31 -12.28
CA ILE A 181 -35.48 19.80 -13.63
C ILE A 181 -36.65 20.63 -14.16
N ASP A 182 -36.40 21.43 -15.20
CA ASP A 182 -37.43 22.28 -15.80
C ASP A 182 -38.65 21.47 -16.29
N PRO A 183 -39.89 21.85 -15.91
CA PRO A 183 -41.11 21.21 -16.35
C PRO A 183 -41.46 21.63 -17.78
N ALA A 184 -42.36 20.85 -18.38
CA ALA A 184 -43.01 21.26 -19.62
C ALA A 184 -44.01 22.42 -19.42
N ASP A 185 -44.53 22.57 -18.20
CA ASP A 185 -45.59 23.51 -17.83
C ASP A 185 -45.14 24.35 -16.63
N ASP A 186 -44.84 25.62 -16.86
CA ASP A 186 -44.33 26.54 -15.84
C ASP A 186 -45.37 26.90 -14.76
N ALA A 187 -46.64 26.53 -14.96
CA ALA A 187 -47.67 26.69 -13.95
C ALA A 187 -47.74 25.50 -12.98
N ALA A 188 -47.16 24.34 -13.35
CA ALA A 188 -47.26 23.10 -12.59
C ALA A 188 -46.30 23.10 -11.40
N ILE A 189 -46.77 23.65 -10.27
CA ILE A 189 -45.97 23.83 -9.05
C ILE A 189 -46.70 23.34 -7.80
N LEU A 190 -45.93 22.97 -6.78
CA LEU A 190 -46.44 22.69 -5.44
C LEU A 190 -46.94 23.99 -4.77
N LEU A 191 -48.19 24.01 -4.29
CA LEU A 191 -48.81 25.20 -3.69
C LEU A 191 -48.77 25.17 -2.16
N GLU A 192 -49.15 24.03 -1.58
CA GLU A 192 -49.23 23.84 -0.14
C GLU A 192 -48.58 22.53 0.26
N LEU A 193 -47.91 22.56 1.41
CA LEU A 193 -47.39 21.41 2.11
C LEU A 193 -47.73 21.61 3.58
N ASN A 194 -48.51 20.68 4.15
CA ASN A 194 -48.99 20.85 5.53
C ASN A 194 -47.80 20.88 6.50
N SER A 195 -47.52 22.06 7.05
CA SER A 195 -46.63 22.23 8.17
C SER A 195 -47.41 21.85 9.43
N SER A 196 -46.99 20.76 10.06
CA SER A 196 -47.57 20.36 11.32
C SER A 196 -47.50 21.54 12.31
N LYS A 197 -48.66 21.94 12.87
CA LYS A 197 -48.76 22.73 14.13
C LYS A 197 -47.97 22.16 15.33
N LYS A 198 -47.20 21.07 15.16
CA LYS A 198 -46.19 20.66 16.12
C LYS A 198 -44.91 21.52 16.03
N GLU A 199 -44.67 22.21 14.93
CA GLU A 199 -43.67 23.29 14.85
C GLU A 199 -44.19 24.59 15.50
N ASP A 200 -45.51 24.82 15.56
CA ASP A 200 -46.08 25.96 16.30
C ASP A 200 -45.88 25.87 17.83
N ASN A 201 -45.68 24.67 18.41
CA ASN A 201 -45.33 24.54 19.83
C ASN A 201 -43.84 24.81 20.11
N LEU A 202 -42.99 24.92 19.07
CA LEU A 202 -41.67 25.55 19.20
C LEU A 202 -41.77 27.08 19.05
N MET A 203 -42.82 27.58 18.38
CA MET A 203 -43.10 29.01 18.17
C MET A 203 -44.05 29.62 19.21
N SER A 204 -44.54 28.86 20.20
CA SER A 204 -45.26 29.40 21.36
C SER A 204 -44.33 29.98 22.42
N LYS A 205 -43.03 29.72 22.29
CA LYS A 205 -42.00 30.42 23.04
C LYS A 205 -41.90 31.83 22.45
N SER A 206 -41.95 32.85 23.31
CA SER A 206 -41.75 34.22 22.82
C SER A 206 -40.42 34.28 22.02
N GLN A 207 -40.29 35.24 21.09
CA GLN A 207 -39.03 35.45 20.37
C GLN A 207 -37.83 35.54 21.34
N GLU A 208 -38.05 36.05 22.55
CA GLU A 208 -37.07 36.11 23.63
C GLU A 208 -36.66 34.72 24.14
N GLU A 209 -37.59 33.79 24.34
CA GLU A 209 -37.29 32.43 24.79
C GLU A 209 -36.57 31.58 23.73
N VAL A 210 -36.90 31.77 22.44
CA VAL A 210 -36.19 31.12 21.32
C VAL A 210 -34.77 31.66 21.22
N VAL A 211 -34.59 32.98 21.33
CA VAL A 211 -33.27 33.62 21.36
C VAL A 211 -32.47 33.14 22.58
N LEU A 212 -33.10 32.97 23.74
CA LEU A 212 -32.43 32.47 24.96
C LEU A 212 -31.97 31.02 24.80
N GLU A 213 -32.79 30.16 24.20
CA GLU A 213 -32.42 28.77 23.95
C GLU A 213 -31.32 28.66 22.89
N LEU A 214 -31.39 29.45 21.82
CA LEU A 214 -30.35 29.54 20.80
C LEU A 214 -29.04 30.06 21.40
N ASN A 215 -29.08 31.09 22.25
CA ASN A 215 -27.90 31.60 22.94
C ASN A 215 -27.29 30.56 23.88
N ASN A 216 -28.11 29.81 24.63
CA ASN A 216 -27.61 28.72 25.48
C ASN A 216 -26.95 27.60 24.65
N LYS A 217 -27.52 27.24 23.50
CA LYS A 217 -26.90 26.27 22.58
C LYS A 217 -25.61 26.82 21.98
N LEU A 218 -25.59 28.10 21.60
CA LEU A 218 -24.42 28.80 21.07
C LEU A 218 -23.30 28.83 22.11
N ASP A 219 -23.60 29.16 23.37
CA ASP A 219 -22.64 29.18 24.48
C ASP A 219 -22.07 27.79 24.77
N ASN A 220 -22.92 26.75 24.75
CA ASN A 220 -22.45 25.38 24.92
C ASN A 220 -21.55 24.94 23.76
N LYS A 221 -21.92 25.27 22.52
CA LYS A 221 -21.07 24.99 21.35
C LYS A 221 -19.77 25.78 21.37
N ASN A 222 -19.79 27.03 21.82
CA ASN A 222 -18.59 27.85 21.98
C ASN A 222 -17.64 27.28 23.05
N LYS A 223 -18.17 26.73 24.14
CA LYS A 223 -17.36 26.00 25.14
C LYS A 223 -16.70 24.76 24.54
N GLU A 224 -17.48 23.95 23.81
CA GLU A 224 -16.98 22.75 23.13
C GLU A 224 -15.89 23.09 22.10
N ILE A 225 -16.08 24.16 21.32
CA ILE A 225 -15.06 24.69 20.39
C ILE A 225 -13.80 25.12 21.16
N GLY A 226 -13.94 25.79 22.31
CA GLY A 226 -12.81 26.19 23.15
C GLY A 226 -12.00 24.99 23.65
N GLU A 227 -12.66 23.95 24.13
CA GLU A 227 -12.02 22.70 24.58
C GLU A 227 -11.30 21.98 23.42
N LEU A 228 -11.94 21.90 22.25
CA LEU A 228 -11.33 21.33 21.05
C LEU A 228 -10.10 22.13 20.61
N ASN A 229 -10.16 23.47 20.65
CA ASN A 229 -9.03 24.32 20.31
C ASN A 229 -7.84 24.11 21.26
N GLN A 230 -8.08 24.01 22.57
CA GLN A 230 -7.02 23.69 23.54
C GLN A 230 -6.39 22.32 23.26
N LYS A 231 -7.20 21.32 22.88
CA LYS A 231 -6.70 19.99 22.52
C LYS A 231 -5.86 20.01 21.24
N VAL A 232 -6.26 20.80 20.24
CA VAL A 232 -5.52 20.99 18.99
C VAL A 232 -4.18 21.69 19.26
N GLU A 233 -4.16 22.75 20.08
CA GLU A 233 -2.91 23.43 20.46
C GLU A 233 -1.94 22.46 21.15
N LYS A 234 -2.43 21.66 22.11
CA LYS A 234 -1.60 20.67 22.80
C LYS A 234 -1.05 19.61 21.86
N LEU A 235 -1.89 19.05 20.97
CA LEU A 235 -1.45 18.06 19.98
C LEU A 235 -0.44 18.65 18.98
N THR A 236 -0.58 19.93 18.65
CA THR A 236 0.34 20.63 17.74
C THR A 236 1.71 20.80 18.40
N GLU A 237 1.76 21.16 19.68
CA GLU A 237 3.01 21.26 20.44
C GLU A 237 3.68 19.88 20.62
N ASP A 238 2.90 18.85 20.96
CA ASP A 238 3.41 17.47 21.08
C ASP A 238 3.99 16.96 19.75
N LEU A 239 3.34 17.27 18.61
CA LEU A 239 3.83 16.92 17.28
C LEU A 239 5.13 17.65 16.93
N LYS A 240 5.24 18.92 17.30
CA LYS A 240 6.46 19.72 17.11
C LYS A 240 7.63 19.11 17.87
N GLN A 241 7.45 18.81 19.16
CA GLN A 241 8.48 18.16 19.98
C GLN A 241 8.91 16.81 19.40
N LYS A 242 7.96 15.94 19.03
CA LYS A 242 8.28 14.65 18.40
C LYS A 242 9.02 14.80 17.07
N THR A 243 8.70 15.83 16.29
CA THR A 243 9.38 16.10 15.02
C THR A 243 10.82 16.53 15.25
N GLU A 244 11.08 17.36 16.27
CA GLU A 244 12.43 17.77 16.68
C GLU A 244 13.26 16.57 17.17
N GLU A 245 12.68 15.72 18.02
CA GLU A 245 13.32 14.47 18.49
C GLU A 245 13.66 13.52 17.34
N LEU A 246 12.71 13.29 16.43
CA LEU A 246 12.92 12.43 15.26
C LEU A 246 14.04 12.96 14.37
N ASN A 247 14.07 14.27 14.11
CA ASN A 247 15.13 14.88 13.32
C ASN A 247 16.50 14.75 13.99
N ALA A 248 16.58 14.89 15.31
CA ALA A 248 17.81 14.66 16.07
C ALA A 248 18.28 13.19 15.97
N ALA A 249 17.37 12.23 16.12
CA ALA A 249 17.67 10.81 16.01
C ALA A 249 18.14 10.43 14.60
N VAL A 250 17.49 10.95 13.55
CA VAL A 250 17.90 10.73 12.15
C VAL A 250 19.30 11.27 11.88
N LYS A 251 19.64 12.44 12.44
CA LYS A 251 20.99 13.01 12.31
C LYS A 251 22.04 12.12 12.99
N ALA A 252 21.78 11.68 14.23
CA ALA A 252 22.69 10.80 14.95
C ALA A 252 22.92 9.47 14.21
N ALA A 253 21.86 8.86 13.67
CA ALA A 253 21.96 7.63 12.89
C ALA A 253 22.78 7.80 11.60
N LYS A 254 22.65 8.95 10.91
CA LYS A 254 23.48 9.26 9.75
C LYS A 254 24.96 9.41 10.11
N ASP A 255 25.26 10.09 11.21
CA ASP A 255 26.63 10.28 11.69
C ASP A 255 27.28 8.95 12.11
N GLU A 256 26.53 8.05 12.77
CA GLU A 256 27.02 6.71 13.10
C GLU A 256 27.26 5.85 11.86
N LYS A 257 26.35 5.89 10.89
CA LYS A 257 26.51 5.18 9.61
C LYS A 257 27.78 5.62 8.89
N ALA A 258 28.05 6.93 8.81
CA ALA A 258 29.26 7.45 8.19
C ALA A 258 30.54 6.98 8.92
N LYS A 259 30.52 6.91 10.26
CA LYS A 259 31.64 6.37 11.05
C LYS A 259 31.86 4.87 10.80
N ALA A 260 30.78 4.10 10.67
CA ALA A 260 30.87 2.67 10.38
C ALA A 260 31.47 2.41 8.99
N GLU A 261 31.00 3.13 7.97
CA GLU A 261 31.52 3.04 6.60
C GLU A 261 33.01 3.44 6.51
N ALA A 262 33.44 4.44 7.28
CA ALA A 262 34.86 4.82 7.35
C ALA A 262 35.72 3.71 7.97
N LYS A 263 35.28 3.10 9.08
CA LYS A 263 35.99 1.98 9.71
C LYS A 263 36.06 0.75 8.83
N GLU A 264 35.01 0.47 8.06
CA GLU A 264 34.99 -0.66 7.13
C GLU A 264 36.02 -0.50 6.01
N LYS A 265 36.17 0.73 5.47
CA LYS A 265 37.24 1.04 4.49
C LYS A 265 38.64 0.89 5.07
N GLU A 266 38.86 1.35 6.31
CA GLU A 266 40.14 1.18 7.00
C GLU A 266 40.46 -0.31 7.24
N ALA A 267 39.48 -1.09 7.70
CA ALA A 267 39.64 -2.52 7.91
C ALA A 267 39.96 -3.27 6.61
N GLN A 268 39.29 -2.90 5.50
CA GLN A 268 39.58 -3.49 4.19
C GLN A 268 41.01 -3.16 3.73
N LYS A 269 41.43 -1.89 3.86
CA LYS A 269 42.80 -1.48 3.52
C LYS A 269 43.85 -2.24 4.33
N ALA A 270 43.63 -2.40 5.63
CA ALA A 270 44.53 -3.17 6.49
C ALA A 270 44.59 -4.66 6.10
N LYS A 271 43.46 -5.23 5.66
CA LYS A 271 43.40 -6.62 5.16
C LYS A 271 44.18 -6.79 3.86
N ASP A 272 44.07 -5.83 2.94
CA ASP A 272 44.79 -5.83 1.66
C ASP A 272 46.31 -5.65 1.88
N GLU A 273 46.72 -4.76 2.79
CA GLU A 273 48.12 -4.57 3.17
C GLU A 273 48.71 -5.82 3.82
N LYS A 274 47.95 -6.48 4.71
CA LYS A 274 48.35 -7.74 5.33
C LYS A 274 48.55 -8.85 4.28
N ALA A 275 47.63 -8.97 3.31
CA ALA A 275 47.76 -9.97 2.25
C ALA A 275 49.05 -9.79 1.43
N LYS A 276 49.39 -8.54 1.07
CA LYS A 276 50.66 -8.23 0.38
C LYS A 276 51.88 -8.56 1.23
N ALA A 277 51.85 -8.21 2.51
CA ALA A 277 52.95 -8.52 3.43
C ALA A 277 53.14 -10.04 3.60
N ASP A 278 52.06 -10.81 3.65
CA ASP A 278 52.10 -12.27 3.73
C ASP A 278 52.68 -12.89 2.43
N GLU A 279 52.35 -12.35 1.25
CA GLU A 279 52.93 -12.76 -0.04
C GLU A 279 54.44 -12.46 -0.13
N GLU A 280 54.86 -11.26 0.26
CA GLU A 280 56.27 -10.87 0.31
C GLU A 280 57.05 -11.76 1.29
N LEU A 281 56.48 -12.03 2.47
CA LEU A 281 57.10 -12.88 3.49
C LEU A 281 57.29 -14.32 3.00
N ASN A 282 56.31 -14.88 2.29
CA ASN A 282 56.42 -16.21 1.70
C ASN A 282 57.51 -16.25 0.62
N SER A 283 57.56 -15.24 -0.25
CA SER A 283 58.60 -15.12 -1.27
C SER A 283 60.01 -15.01 -0.67
N LEU A 284 60.16 -14.24 0.41
CA LEU A 284 61.42 -14.11 1.16
C LEU A 284 61.83 -15.43 1.83
N LYS A 285 60.88 -16.20 2.37
CA LYS A 285 61.16 -17.52 2.95
C LYS A 285 61.66 -18.50 1.88
N GLU A 286 61.03 -18.53 0.71
CA GLU A 286 61.47 -19.37 -0.41
C GLU A 286 62.87 -18.98 -0.88
N PHE A 287 63.13 -17.69 -1.07
CA PHE A 287 64.45 -17.18 -1.43
C PHE A 287 65.52 -17.57 -0.39
N LYS A 288 65.22 -17.39 0.91
CA LYS A 288 66.13 -17.77 2.00
C LYS A 288 66.44 -19.27 1.98
N ASN A 289 65.42 -20.12 1.83
CA ASN A 289 65.61 -21.57 1.79
C ASN A 289 66.48 -21.98 0.61
N LYS A 290 66.27 -21.39 -0.57
CA LYS A 290 67.09 -21.63 -1.76
C LYS A 290 68.55 -21.19 -1.53
N ALA A 291 68.77 -19.98 -1.02
CA ALA A 291 70.12 -19.48 -0.75
C ALA A 291 70.89 -20.33 0.28
N VAL A 292 70.19 -20.84 1.31
CA VAL A 292 70.77 -21.77 2.29
C VAL A 292 71.14 -23.10 1.63
N ALA A 293 70.27 -23.67 0.80
CA ALA A 293 70.53 -24.90 0.07
C ALA A 293 71.74 -24.75 -0.88
N GLU A 294 71.80 -23.66 -1.65
CA GLU A 294 72.93 -23.36 -2.55
C GLU A 294 74.25 -23.22 -1.77
N LYS A 295 74.22 -22.52 -0.62
CA LYS A 295 75.40 -22.39 0.25
C LYS A 295 75.87 -23.76 0.77
N MET A 296 74.94 -24.60 1.25
CA MET A 296 75.27 -25.95 1.74
C MET A 296 75.85 -26.84 0.64
N GLN A 297 75.32 -26.76 -0.58
CA GLN A 297 75.88 -27.44 -1.74
C GLN A 297 77.28 -26.94 -2.08
N GLY A 298 77.52 -25.63 -2.05
CA GLY A 298 78.84 -25.04 -2.23
C GLY A 298 79.85 -25.54 -1.20
N GLU A 299 79.48 -25.59 0.08
CA GLU A 299 80.33 -26.09 1.15
C GLU A 299 80.66 -27.58 1.02
N LEU A 300 79.67 -28.43 0.68
CA LEU A 300 79.92 -29.85 0.43
C LEU A 300 80.85 -30.04 -0.79
N ASN A 301 80.57 -29.35 -1.89
CA ASN A 301 81.40 -29.41 -3.10
C ASN A 301 82.84 -28.97 -2.82
N GLN A 302 83.05 -27.98 -1.96
CA GLN A 302 84.37 -27.56 -1.52
C GLN A 302 85.07 -28.66 -0.70
N ALA A 303 84.39 -29.22 0.30
CA ALA A 303 84.94 -30.32 1.11
C ALA A 303 85.27 -31.56 0.26
N LEU A 304 84.46 -31.85 -0.76
CA LEU A 304 84.68 -32.98 -1.65
C LEU A 304 85.91 -32.80 -2.56
N LYS A 305 86.44 -31.58 -2.78
CA LYS A 305 87.62 -31.39 -3.64
C LYS A 305 88.87 -32.10 -3.13
N GLU A 306 88.96 -32.36 -1.83
CA GLU A 306 90.11 -33.01 -1.19
C GLU A 306 90.19 -34.51 -1.46
N TYR A 307 89.10 -35.14 -1.93
CA TYR A 307 89.04 -36.57 -2.20
C TYR A 307 89.16 -36.90 -3.69
N SER A 308 89.71 -38.07 -3.98
CA SER A 308 89.79 -38.65 -5.33
C SER A 308 88.40 -39.09 -5.85
N PRO A 309 88.24 -39.31 -7.17
CA PRO A 309 87.01 -39.83 -7.75
C PRO A 309 86.57 -41.17 -7.16
N GLU A 310 87.51 -42.09 -6.92
CA GLU A 310 87.25 -43.42 -6.39
C GLU A 310 86.78 -43.38 -4.92
N GLU A 311 87.32 -42.46 -4.13
CA GLU A 311 86.91 -42.26 -2.73
C GLU A 311 85.49 -41.66 -2.62
N LYS A 312 85.10 -40.80 -3.57
CA LYS A 312 83.75 -40.20 -3.62
C LYS A 312 82.67 -41.22 -3.98
N ASP A 313 83.00 -42.21 -4.80
CA ASP A 313 82.03 -43.19 -5.29
C ASP A 313 81.41 -44.01 -4.15
N VAL A 314 82.16 -44.19 -3.04
CA VAL A 314 81.69 -44.89 -1.84
C VAL A 314 80.48 -44.21 -1.18
N ALA A 315 80.34 -42.88 -1.31
CA ALA A 315 79.23 -42.11 -0.72
C ALA A 315 78.26 -41.52 -1.77
N LYS A 316 78.27 -42.05 -3.00
CA LYS A 316 77.56 -41.49 -4.16
C LYS A 316 76.05 -41.34 -3.95
N GLU A 317 75.40 -42.34 -3.35
CA GLU A 317 73.96 -42.30 -3.07
C GLU A 317 73.60 -41.16 -2.12
N LYS A 318 74.42 -40.95 -1.07
CA LYS A 318 74.20 -39.86 -0.11
C LYS A 318 74.51 -38.49 -0.70
N ILE A 319 75.50 -38.39 -1.59
CA ILE A 319 75.79 -37.16 -2.35
C ILE A 319 74.62 -36.80 -3.27
N GLU A 320 73.98 -37.80 -3.90
CA GLU A 320 72.77 -37.57 -4.70
C GLU A 320 71.58 -37.12 -3.83
N MET A 321 71.37 -37.76 -2.67
CA MET A 321 70.35 -37.35 -1.71
C MET A 321 70.57 -35.91 -1.22
N PHE A 322 71.81 -35.54 -0.95
CA PHE A 322 72.18 -34.19 -0.51
C PHE A 322 71.86 -33.13 -1.56
N SER A 323 71.97 -33.47 -2.84
CA SER A 323 71.62 -32.56 -3.93
C SER A 323 70.13 -32.25 -3.97
N LYS A 324 69.28 -33.18 -3.52
CA LYS A 324 67.81 -33.03 -3.46
C LYS A 324 67.35 -32.41 -2.14
N SER A 325 68.04 -32.67 -1.04
CA SER A 325 67.69 -32.16 0.28
C SER A 325 68.94 -31.94 1.14
N PRO A 326 69.62 -30.78 1.00
CA PRO A 326 70.80 -30.46 1.79
C PRO A 326 70.48 -30.36 3.28
N SER A 327 71.27 -31.01 4.13
CA SER A 327 71.19 -30.87 5.59
C SER A 327 72.57 -30.99 6.22
N VAL A 328 72.77 -30.38 7.38
CA VAL A 328 74.07 -30.42 8.07
C VAL A 328 74.42 -31.86 8.46
N GLU A 329 73.41 -32.62 8.88
CA GLU A 329 73.51 -34.03 9.23
C GLU A 329 74.02 -34.85 8.05
N LEU A 330 73.39 -34.70 6.88
CA LEU A 330 73.76 -35.47 5.68
C LEU A 330 75.14 -35.06 5.13
N LYS A 331 75.52 -33.78 5.23
CA LYS A 331 76.88 -33.32 4.91
C LYS A 331 77.92 -34.05 5.75
N ASN A 332 77.69 -34.12 7.07
CA ASN A 332 78.62 -34.75 8.01
C ASN A 332 78.70 -36.26 7.80
N GLU A 333 77.58 -36.92 7.51
CA GLU A 333 77.54 -38.34 7.19
C GLU A 333 78.37 -38.68 5.94
N ILE A 334 78.24 -37.91 4.85
CA ILE A 334 79.01 -38.10 3.61
C ILE A 334 80.51 -38.03 3.91
N ILE A 335 80.95 -36.97 4.61
CA ILE A 335 82.37 -36.76 4.94
C ILE A 335 82.88 -37.91 5.83
N SER A 336 82.10 -38.33 6.82
CA SER A 336 82.47 -39.41 7.74
C SER A 336 82.59 -40.77 7.03
N GLU A 337 81.69 -41.04 6.08
CA GLU A 337 81.67 -42.28 5.31
C GLU A 337 82.89 -42.39 4.39
N ILE A 338 83.21 -41.32 3.66
CA ILE A 338 84.42 -41.25 2.81
C ILE A 338 85.67 -41.48 3.67
N ASN A 339 85.83 -40.72 4.76
CA ASN A 339 86.98 -40.86 5.66
C ASN A 339 87.10 -42.26 6.28
N SER A 340 85.97 -42.87 6.63
CA SER A 340 85.93 -44.24 7.16
C SER A 340 86.36 -45.28 6.12
N ALA A 341 85.96 -45.11 4.87
CA ALA A 341 86.35 -45.99 3.77
C ALA A 341 87.85 -45.88 3.46
N ILE A 342 88.37 -44.64 3.43
CA ILE A 342 89.81 -44.36 3.30
C ILE A 342 90.59 -45.04 4.43
N ALA A 343 90.17 -44.88 5.68
CA ALA A 343 90.84 -45.53 6.82
C ALA A 343 90.84 -47.07 6.69
N ARG A 344 89.72 -47.67 6.28
CA ARG A 344 89.63 -49.12 6.05
C ARG A 344 90.54 -49.58 4.92
N SER A 345 90.66 -48.82 3.83
CA SER A 345 91.54 -49.19 2.71
C SER A 345 93.02 -49.17 3.10
N PHE A 346 93.46 -48.18 3.90
CA PHE A 346 94.81 -48.15 4.47
C PHE A 346 95.07 -49.32 5.43
N ILE A 347 94.10 -49.66 6.29
CA ILE A 347 94.21 -50.82 7.20
C ILE A 347 94.30 -52.13 6.39
N ALA A 348 93.49 -52.29 5.35
CA ALA A 348 93.51 -53.47 4.49
C ALA A 348 94.84 -53.59 3.71
N ALA A 349 95.38 -52.48 3.21
CA ALA A 349 96.69 -52.44 2.55
C ALA A 349 97.82 -52.81 3.52
N ARG A 350 97.78 -52.32 4.76
CA ARG A 350 98.74 -52.67 5.82
C ARG A 350 98.66 -54.14 6.20
N SER A 351 97.44 -54.69 6.31
CA SER A 351 97.20 -56.10 6.60
C SER A 351 97.69 -57.03 5.47
N LYS A 352 97.52 -56.63 4.20
CA LYS A 352 98.10 -57.35 3.04
C LYS A 352 99.63 -57.32 3.03
N LYS A 353 100.25 -56.19 3.40
CA LYS A 353 101.72 -56.10 3.58
C LYS A 353 102.23 -57.06 4.66
N GLN A 354 101.52 -57.15 5.79
CA GLN A 354 101.88 -58.02 6.89
C GLN A 354 101.69 -59.52 6.53
N ALA A 355 100.69 -59.86 5.71
CA ALA A 355 100.50 -61.22 5.19
C ALA A 355 101.55 -61.63 4.13
N SER A 356 102.10 -60.67 3.35
CA SER A 356 103.23 -60.95 2.45
C SER A 356 104.56 -61.10 3.17
N GLU A 357 104.78 -60.41 4.29
CA GLU A 357 106.03 -60.50 5.07
C GLU A 357 106.11 -61.79 5.91
N THR A 358 104.97 -62.36 6.36
CA THR A 358 104.96 -63.57 7.19
C THR A 358 105.27 -64.87 6.40
N ASN A 359 105.14 -64.86 5.06
CA ASN A 359 105.49 -66.01 4.21
C ASN A 359 106.95 -66.01 3.72
N SER A 360 107.77 -65.03 4.15
CA SER A 360 109.17 -64.94 3.74
C SER A 360 110.03 -64.37 4.87
N THR A 361 110.25 -65.14 5.93
CA THR A 361 111.58 -65.36 6.57
C THR A 361 111.42 -66.13 7.89
N ASN A 362 111.70 -67.42 7.80
CA ASN A 362 111.89 -68.34 8.92
C ASN A 362 113.34 -68.14 9.42
N PHE A 363 113.54 -67.70 10.66
CA PHE A 363 114.86 -67.68 11.30
C PHE A 363 114.80 -68.41 12.65
N ASP A 364 115.40 -69.59 12.65
CA ASP A 364 115.54 -70.51 13.78
C ASP A 364 116.80 -70.14 14.58
N ILE A 365 116.61 -69.63 15.80
CA ILE A 365 117.68 -69.14 16.70
C ILE A 365 117.91 -70.14 17.88
N TYR A 366 117.26 -71.30 17.91
CA TYR A 366 117.37 -72.27 19.02
C TYR A 366 118.49 -73.31 18.87
N SER A 367 119.70 -72.93 18.42
CA SER A 367 120.79 -73.91 18.22
C SER A 367 121.99 -73.84 19.18
N GLU A 368 122.08 -72.91 20.12
CA GLU A 368 123.18 -72.88 21.11
C GLU A 368 122.65 -72.60 22.53
N VAL A 369 122.14 -73.62 23.23
CA VAL A 369 122.85 -74.42 24.26
C VAL A 369 123.18 -73.66 25.55
N ARG A 370 122.38 -73.95 26.59
CA ARG A 370 122.66 -74.20 28.04
C ARG A 370 123.70 -73.30 28.73
N ASP A 371 123.49 -72.78 29.94
CA ASP A 371 123.03 -73.43 31.18
C ASP A 371 122.96 -72.33 32.28
N SER A 372 122.44 -72.67 33.46
CA SER A 372 122.33 -71.87 34.71
C SER A 372 121.10 -70.96 34.78
N GLY A 373 120.03 -71.39 35.46
CA GLY A 373 119.82 -71.22 36.90
C GLY A 373 119.10 -69.87 37.10
N GLN A 374 117.87 -69.77 37.60
CA GLN A 374 117.37 -70.26 38.88
C GLN A 374 115.86 -69.94 38.91
N GLN A 375 115.06 -70.82 39.50
CA GLN A 375 113.73 -70.46 40.01
C GLN A 375 113.88 -69.46 41.15
N SER A 376 113.10 -68.39 41.14
CA SER A 376 112.68 -67.72 42.37
C SER A 376 111.36 -66.98 42.15
N SER A 377 110.31 -67.63 42.64
CA SER A 377 109.03 -67.10 43.03
C SER A 377 109.13 -66.08 44.16
N VAL A 378 108.39 -64.97 44.09
CA VAL A 378 107.82 -64.22 45.24
C VAL A 378 106.56 -63.53 44.70
N THR A 379 105.32 -63.99 44.90
CA THR A 379 104.40 -63.99 46.08
C THR A 379 104.05 -62.63 46.69
N ILE A 380 102.73 -62.50 46.91
CA ILE A 380 102.00 -61.39 47.52
C ILE A 380 102.47 -61.22 48.97
N ASP A 381 103.51 -60.42 49.18
CA ASP A 381 103.82 -59.77 50.46
C ASP A 381 104.61 -58.45 50.27
N ASP A 382 104.95 -58.05 49.04
CA ASP A 382 105.51 -56.70 48.75
C ASP A 382 104.40 -55.64 48.55
N LEU A 383 103.22 -55.88 49.12
CA LEU A 383 102.09 -54.95 49.20
C LEU A 383 102.03 -54.34 50.62
N TYR A 384 102.96 -53.43 50.92
CA TYR A 384 102.72 -52.28 51.81
C TYR A 384 103.64 -51.11 51.45
#